data_AF-A0AAU4PR45-F1
#
_entry.id   AF-A0AAU4PR45-F1
#
_cell.length_a   1.000
_cell.length_b   1.000
_cell.length_c   1.000
_cell.angle_alpha   90.00
_cell.angle_beta   90.00
_cell.angle_gamma   90.00
#
_symmetry.space_group_name_H-M   'P 1'
#
loop_
_entity.id
_entity.type
_entity.pdbx_description
1 polymer ?
#
loop_
_entity_poly.entity_id
_entity_poly.type
_entity_poly.pdbx_seq_one_letter_code
_entity_poly.pdbx_strand_id
1 'polypeptide(L)'
;MRAAGLANVLRQARKTSDTGEFVEADLAEEQWGRLSLLVDGAQPSDSLPAAWNVPPGSVVKRRELHDVYGGSPGGRVGASGRTPNSFLFLDLTSSGRLAPRWEGDVLVAPGHGQWGDMIEYENLAVLAHQRMGMPLRVFAFRSGECLYLGEFTIDTEYPVSCWEKSGQRNIGRAFGRPRSIDTWTPMFRVRQLTGVAAPAGCHASFREAPRISLRLHPSGAHPAAKAVHTLLTVLEKDPQAAVAWGELDEAKLLATLVQRARRQADLDELRAAVENPEAREGDLQKLVERMTWIFGGEFLPGTARRNLTVHDQVDLALLRPDGTLHGVELKQAHINRLVIRQRNHAIVGAKVNEAVGQAMNYLRELDEKRPQILVDLGIDCRRASMTVVIGHTGFVTTGVEPGEVDEAIRTYDSHLTRVSITTYDRLIENAQRTIELTGSVQ
;
A
#
# COMPACT_ATOMS: atom_id res chain seq x y z
N MET A 1 -12.03 2.61 -25.20
CA MET A 1 -10.80 3.16 -24.63
C MET A 1 -10.03 3.88 -25.71
N ARG A 2 -9.82 5.20 -25.57
CA ARG A 2 -9.07 6.02 -26.53
C ARG A 2 -7.57 5.93 -26.22
N ALA A 3 -6.70 6.26 -27.19
CA ALA A 3 -5.23 6.31 -27.03
C ALA A 3 -4.75 7.05 -25.76
N ALA A 4 -5.56 7.96 -25.21
CA ALA A 4 -5.33 8.65 -23.94
C ALA A 4 -5.23 7.73 -22.70
N GLY A 5 -5.96 6.61 -22.66
CA GLY A 5 -5.92 5.67 -21.52
C GLY A 5 -4.61 4.88 -21.45
N LEU A 6 -4.09 4.44 -22.61
CA LEU A 6 -2.79 3.79 -22.71
C LEU A 6 -1.66 4.75 -22.30
N ALA A 7 -1.73 6.01 -22.72
CA ALA A 7 -0.76 7.04 -22.32
C ALA A 7 -0.81 7.35 -20.81
N ASN A 8 -1.97 7.26 -20.16
CA ASN A 8 -2.10 7.47 -18.71
C ASN A 8 -1.56 6.28 -17.91
N VAL A 9 -1.81 5.06 -18.39
CA VAL A 9 -1.25 3.81 -17.83
C VAL A 9 0.27 3.77 -18.00
N LEU A 10 0.79 4.10 -19.18
CA LEU A 10 2.24 4.20 -19.41
C LEU A 10 2.86 5.30 -18.56
N ARG A 11 2.17 6.42 -18.32
CA ARG A 11 2.66 7.49 -17.44
C ARG A 11 2.67 7.08 -15.97
N GLN A 12 1.62 6.42 -15.49
CA GLN A 12 1.57 5.89 -14.12
C GLN A 12 2.61 4.78 -13.93
N ALA A 13 2.73 3.88 -14.91
CA ALA A 13 3.69 2.79 -14.86
C ALA A 13 5.14 3.29 -14.96
N ARG A 14 5.44 4.27 -15.83
CA ARG A 14 6.74 4.96 -15.89
C ARG A 14 7.04 5.74 -14.62
N LYS A 15 6.06 6.40 -14.01
CA LYS A 15 6.22 7.08 -12.72
C LYS A 15 6.42 6.11 -11.55
N THR A 16 6.02 4.84 -11.72
CA THR A 16 6.30 3.76 -10.75
C THR A 16 7.55 2.94 -11.07
N SER A 17 8.04 2.99 -12.31
CA SER A 17 9.27 2.34 -12.78
C SER A 17 10.43 3.31 -12.93
N ASP A 18 10.23 4.60 -12.62
CA ASP A 18 11.29 5.61 -12.60
C ASP A 18 12.28 5.15 -11.53
N THR A 19 13.33 4.52 -12.02
CA THR A 19 14.45 4.02 -11.25
C THR A 19 15.09 5.23 -10.61
N GLY A 20 14.69 5.53 -9.36
CA GLY A 20 15.67 6.08 -8.43
C GLY A 20 16.87 5.15 -8.56
N GLU A 21 18.03 5.71 -8.92
CA GLU A 21 19.28 4.96 -9.06
C GLU A 21 19.36 3.98 -7.91
N PHE A 22 19.25 2.69 -8.21
CA PHE A 22 19.63 1.68 -7.25
C PHE A 22 21.13 1.89 -7.07
N VAL A 23 21.49 2.54 -5.96
CA VAL A 23 22.87 2.57 -5.52
C VAL A 23 23.21 1.12 -5.26
N GLU A 24 24.09 0.56 -6.10
CA GLU A 24 24.74 -0.70 -5.83
C GLU A 24 25.40 -0.52 -4.45
N ALA A 25 24.80 -1.13 -3.43
CA ALA A 25 25.31 -1.02 -2.09
C ALA A 25 26.60 -1.85 -2.06
N ASP A 26 27.73 -1.18 -2.26
CA ASP A 26 29.06 -1.73 -2.01
C ASP A 26 29.16 -2.00 -0.50
N LEU A 27 28.65 -3.16 -0.10
CA LEU A 27 28.80 -3.66 1.25
C LEU A 27 30.28 -3.97 1.45
N ALA A 28 30.87 -3.38 2.48
CA ALA A 28 32.24 -3.71 2.85
C ALA A 28 32.34 -5.21 3.16
N GLU A 29 33.51 -5.82 2.96
CA GLU A 29 33.72 -7.27 3.12
C GLU A 29 33.32 -7.78 4.52
N GLU A 30 33.41 -6.92 5.54
CA GLU A 30 32.94 -7.19 6.90
C GLU A 30 31.40 -7.18 7.04
N GLN A 31 30.71 -6.31 6.28
CA GLN A 31 29.25 -6.27 6.21
C GLN A 31 28.71 -7.45 5.40
N TRP A 32 29.40 -7.84 4.32
CA TRP A 32 29.14 -9.07 3.59
C TRP A 32 29.33 -10.30 4.48
N GLY A 33 30.43 -10.36 5.23
CA GLY A 33 30.68 -11.43 6.20
C GLY A 33 29.59 -11.55 7.27
N ARG A 34 29.09 -10.42 7.79
CA ARG A 34 27.96 -10.41 8.74
C ARG A 34 26.64 -10.83 8.11
N LEU A 35 26.36 -10.42 6.87
CA LEU A 35 25.16 -10.82 6.15
C LEU A 35 25.19 -12.32 5.81
N SER A 36 26.32 -12.84 5.34
CA SER A 36 26.53 -14.27 5.10
C SER A 36 26.43 -15.08 6.38
N LEU A 37 26.99 -14.63 7.51
CA LEU A 37 26.82 -15.32 8.80
C LEU A 37 25.38 -15.30 9.31
N LEU A 38 24.62 -14.24 9.05
CA LEU A 38 23.19 -14.15 9.37
C LEU A 38 22.34 -15.07 8.46
N VAL A 39 22.73 -15.22 7.20
CA VAL A 39 22.05 -16.10 6.22
C VAL A 39 22.41 -17.58 6.45
N ASP A 40 23.68 -17.90 6.68
CA ASP A 40 24.16 -19.27 6.96
C ASP A 40 23.75 -19.73 8.38
N GLY A 41 23.55 -18.79 9.30
CA GLY A 41 23.03 -19.04 10.65
C GLY A 41 21.50 -19.05 10.75
N ALA A 42 20.79 -18.61 9.71
CA ALA A 42 19.33 -18.65 9.66
C ALA A 42 18.85 -20.04 9.28
N GLN A 43 18.29 -20.77 10.24
CA GLN A 43 17.54 -21.99 9.93
C GLN A 43 16.19 -21.60 9.31
N PRO A 44 15.76 -22.26 8.22
CA PRO A 44 14.44 -22.03 7.64
C PRO A 44 13.36 -22.33 8.68
N SER A 45 12.35 -21.46 8.73
CA SER A 45 11.22 -21.62 9.65
C SER A 45 10.36 -22.82 9.25
N ASP A 46 10.13 -23.74 10.19
CA ASP A 46 9.23 -24.90 10.02
C ASP A 46 7.74 -24.55 10.17
N SER A 47 7.37 -23.30 10.48
CA SER A 47 5.98 -22.90 10.77
C SER A 47 5.53 -21.59 10.13
N LEU A 48 6.30 -21.05 9.19
CA LEU A 48 5.91 -19.95 8.31
C LEU A 48 6.12 -20.41 6.87
N PRO A 49 5.23 -20.14 5.90
CA PRO A 49 5.68 -19.97 4.53
C PRO A 49 6.36 -18.59 4.42
N ALA A 50 7.40 -18.34 5.22
CA ALA A 50 8.25 -17.17 5.06
C ALA A 50 9.05 -17.30 3.75
N ALA A 51 9.36 -18.54 3.36
CA ALA A 51 9.83 -18.87 2.03
C ALA A 51 8.65 -19.27 1.15
N TRP A 52 8.60 -18.69 -0.05
CA TRP A 52 7.88 -19.28 -1.16
C TRP A 52 8.32 -20.74 -1.34
N ASN A 53 7.47 -21.71 -1.00
CA ASN A 53 7.84 -23.12 -0.94
C ASN A 53 7.30 -23.96 -2.10
N VAL A 54 6.79 -23.30 -3.15
CA VAL A 54 6.31 -23.96 -4.37
C VAL A 54 7.46 -23.99 -5.37
N PRO A 55 8.06 -25.16 -5.68
CA PRO A 55 9.11 -25.24 -6.69
C PRO A 55 8.52 -24.95 -8.08
N PRO A 56 9.23 -24.22 -8.95
CA PRO A 56 8.84 -24.10 -10.36
C PRO A 56 8.64 -25.49 -10.99
N GLY A 57 7.60 -25.63 -11.80
CA GLY A 57 7.21 -26.91 -12.40
C GLY A 57 6.31 -27.78 -11.52
N SER A 58 5.98 -27.38 -10.29
CA SER A 58 5.06 -28.12 -9.42
C SER A 58 3.61 -27.67 -9.60
N VAL A 59 2.69 -28.61 -9.44
CA VAL A 59 1.23 -28.35 -9.47
C VAL A 59 0.69 -28.29 -8.05
N VAL A 60 -0.03 -27.22 -7.74
CA VAL A 60 -0.75 -27.00 -6.47
C VAL A 60 -2.24 -26.79 -6.74
N LYS A 61 -3.11 -27.16 -5.81
CA LYS A 61 -4.51 -26.75 -5.91
C LYS A 61 -4.61 -25.25 -5.65
N ARG A 62 -5.37 -24.54 -6.48
CA ARG A 62 -5.57 -23.10 -6.34
C ARG A 62 -6.17 -22.73 -4.99
N ARG A 63 -7.10 -23.55 -4.51
CA ARG A 63 -7.69 -23.42 -3.16
C ARG A 63 -6.60 -23.50 -2.09
N GLU A 64 -5.77 -24.55 -2.11
CA GLU A 64 -4.69 -24.74 -1.14
C GLU A 64 -3.68 -23.58 -1.18
N LEU A 65 -3.40 -23.04 -2.38
CA LEU A 65 -2.56 -21.84 -2.53
C LEU A 65 -3.16 -20.62 -1.82
N HIS A 66 -4.46 -20.36 -1.96
CA HIS A 66 -5.11 -19.25 -1.24
C HIS A 66 -5.34 -19.56 0.24
N ASP A 67 -5.51 -20.82 0.61
CA ASP A 67 -5.60 -21.25 2.01
C ASP A 67 -4.28 -21.02 2.75
N VAL A 68 -3.13 -21.10 2.07
CA VAL A 68 -1.79 -20.83 2.65
C VAL A 68 -1.40 -19.36 2.50
N TYR A 69 -1.47 -18.81 1.29
CA TYR A 69 -0.94 -17.49 0.96
C TYR A 69 -2.00 -16.36 0.94
N GLY A 70 -3.28 -16.64 1.09
CA GLY A 70 -4.36 -15.64 1.07
C GLY A 70 -4.61 -15.02 -0.32
N GLY A 71 -5.38 -13.93 -0.35
CA GLY A 71 -5.78 -13.24 -1.59
C GLY A 71 -7.10 -13.73 -2.18
N SER A 72 -7.50 -13.18 -3.33
CA SER A 72 -8.80 -13.49 -3.96
C SER A 72 -8.74 -14.79 -4.80
N PRO A 73 -9.52 -15.83 -4.46
CA PRO A 73 -9.48 -17.12 -5.17
C PRO A 73 -10.07 -17.08 -6.57
N GLY A 74 -10.87 -16.07 -6.91
CA GLY A 74 -11.50 -15.91 -8.23
C GLY A 74 -10.75 -14.97 -9.18
N GLY A 75 -9.78 -14.18 -8.69
CA GLY A 75 -9.13 -13.13 -9.48
C GLY A 75 -8.04 -13.68 -10.42
N ARG A 76 -7.96 -13.20 -11.66
CA ARG A 76 -6.86 -13.58 -12.57
C ARG A 76 -5.49 -13.07 -12.08
N VAL A 77 -5.49 -11.93 -11.41
CA VAL A 77 -4.33 -11.29 -10.80
C VAL A 77 -4.70 -10.75 -9.43
N GLY A 78 -3.72 -10.58 -8.55
CA GLY A 78 -3.92 -9.94 -7.26
C GLY A 78 -2.76 -10.19 -6.30
N ALA A 79 -2.73 -9.43 -5.21
CA ALA A 79 -1.76 -9.62 -4.13
C ALA A 79 -2.14 -10.83 -3.25
N SER A 80 -1.12 -11.50 -2.72
CA SER A 80 -1.23 -12.41 -1.59
C SER A 80 -1.72 -11.64 -0.36
N GLY A 81 -2.66 -12.23 0.38
CA GLY A 81 -3.19 -11.64 1.60
C GLY A 81 -2.37 -11.94 2.86
N ARG A 82 -1.38 -12.83 2.77
CA ARG A 82 -0.61 -13.34 3.93
C ARG A 82 0.90 -13.28 3.75
N THR A 83 1.39 -13.10 2.52
CA THR A 83 2.83 -13.07 2.21
C THR A 83 3.12 -11.95 1.21
N PRO A 84 4.37 -11.47 1.11
CA PRO A 84 4.73 -10.40 0.18
C PRO A 84 4.85 -10.90 -1.27
N ASN A 85 3.80 -11.53 -1.83
CA ASN A 85 3.80 -12.03 -3.21
C ASN A 85 2.64 -11.44 -4.03
N SER A 86 2.86 -11.23 -5.32
CA SER A 86 1.80 -10.96 -6.29
C SER A 86 1.55 -12.19 -7.15
N PHE A 87 0.29 -12.46 -7.49
CA PHE A 87 -0.12 -13.63 -8.27
C PHE A 87 -0.65 -13.24 -9.64
N LEU A 88 -0.24 -13.99 -10.66
CA LEU A 88 -0.79 -13.95 -12.01
C LEU A 88 -1.13 -15.38 -12.47
N PHE A 89 -2.41 -15.62 -12.73
CA PHE A 89 -2.92 -16.91 -13.16
C PHE A 89 -3.28 -16.88 -14.65
N LEU A 90 -2.64 -17.76 -15.42
CA LEU A 90 -2.75 -17.84 -16.87
C LEU A 90 -3.59 -19.05 -17.27
N ASP A 91 -4.64 -18.82 -18.02
CA ASP A 91 -5.34 -19.91 -18.69
C ASP A 91 -4.66 -20.17 -20.05
N LEU A 92 -3.76 -21.15 -20.08
CA LEU A 92 -3.05 -21.56 -21.29
C LEU A 92 -3.93 -22.34 -22.28
N THR A 93 -5.16 -22.71 -21.89
CA THR A 93 -6.13 -23.36 -22.79
C THR A 93 -7.01 -22.35 -23.52
N SER A 94 -6.97 -21.08 -23.10
CA SER A 94 -7.74 -20.02 -23.74
C SER A 94 -7.22 -19.70 -25.14
N SER A 95 -8.14 -19.48 -26.08
CA SER A 95 -7.85 -19.05 -27.44
C SER A 95 -8.44 -17.66 -27.69
N GLY A 96 -7.77 -16.85 -28.50
CA GLY A 96 -8.25 -15.50 -28.87
C GLY A 96 -7.35 -14.40 -28.33
N ARG A 97 -7.85 -13.15 -28.31
CA ARG A 97 -7.02 -11.96 -28.02
C ARG A 97 -6.51 -11.87 -26.58
N LEU A 98 -7.25 -12.48 -25.64
CA LEU A 98 -6.85 -12.58 -24.23
C LEU A 98 -5.98 -13.82 -23.94
N ALA A 99 -5.66 -14.63 -24.95
CA ALA A 99 -4.78 -15.77 -24.74
C ALA A 99 -3.35 -15.29 -24.42
N PRO A 100 -2.70 -15.84 -23.38
CA PRO A 100 -1.31 -15.54 -23.11
C PRO A 100 -0.43 -16.04 -24.26
N ARG A 101 0.56 -15.23 -24.66
CA ARG A 101 1.44 -15.54 -25.79
C ARG A 101 2.86 -15.05 -25.54
N TRP A 102 3.84 -15.77 -26.08
CA TRP A 102 5.23 -15.34 -26.06
C TRP A 102 5.55 -14.51 -27.30
N GLU A 103 6.19 -13.37 -27.08
CA GLU A 103 6.75 -12.48 -28.09
C GLU A 103 8.26 -12.36 -27.82
N GLY A 104 9.03 -13.31 -28.34
CA GLY A 104 10.44 -13.47 -27.97
C GLY A 104 10.59 -13.95 -26.53
N ASP A 105 11.30 -13.19 -25.71
CA ASP A 105 11.51 -13.44 -24.28
C ASP A 105 10.44 -12.80 -23.36
N VAL A 106 9.49 -12.07 -23.96
CA VAL A 106 8.40 -11.41 -23.24
C VAL A 106 7.13 -12.25 -23.35
N LEU A 107 6.55 -12.57 -22.21
CA LEU A 107 5.21 -13.12 -22.12
C LEU A 107 4.19 -11.99 -22.07
N VAL A 108 3.31 -11.95 -23.07
CA VAL A 108 2.15 -11.06 -23.10
C VAL A 108 0.96 -11.80 -22.48
N ALA A 109 0.52 -11.34 -21.31
CA ALA A 109 -0.46 -12.03 -20.48
C ALA A 109 -1.65 -11.12 -20.08
N PRO A 110 -2.89 -11.64 -20.06
CA PRO A 110 -4.05 -10.88 -19.63
C PRO A 110 -4.07 -10.61 -18.12
N GLY A 111 -4.40 -9.38 -17.72
CA GLY A 111 -4.67 -8.98 -16.34
C GLY A 111 -6.12 -9.21 -15.90
N HIS A 112 -6.56 -8.45 -14.90
CA HIS A 112 -7.95 -8.39 -14.46
C HIS A 112 -8.79 -7.51 -15.39
N GLY A 113 -9.98 -7.98 -15.73
CA GLY A 113 -10.95 -7.21 -16.50
C GLY A 113 -11.55 -6.13 -15.63
N GLN A 114 -11.31 -4.88 -16.00
CA GLN A 114 -11.73 -3.71 -15.23
C GLN A 114 -12.70 -2.84 -16.05
N TRP A 115 -13.31 -1.89 -15.37
CA TRP A 115 -14.20 -0.90 -15.98
C TRP A 115 -13.79 0.50 -15.52
N GLY A 116 -13.97 1.49 -16.40
CA GLY A 116 -13.47 2.84 -16.16
C GLY A 116 -11.99 3.02 -16.51
N ASP A 117 -11.53 4.27 -16.43
CA ASP A 117 -10.19 4.67 -16.89
C ASP A 117 -9.11 4.57 -15.78
N MET A 118 -9.50 4.18 -14.56
CA MET A 118 -8.60 3.97 -13.43
C MET A 118 -8.13 2.52 -13.36
N ILE A 119 -6.85 2.29 -13.05
CA ILE A 119 -6.30 0.94 -12.86
C ILE A 119 -6.87 0.34 -11.56
N GLU A 120 -7.50 -0.83 -11.65
CA GLU A 120 -8.00 -1.56 -10.47
C GLU A 120 -6.85 -2.17 -9.65
N TYR A 121 -7.09 -2.40 -8.36
CA TYR A 121 -6.08 -2.85 -7.39
C TYR A 121 -5.39 -4.15 -7.81
N GLU A 122 -6.16 -5.07 -8.37
CA GLU A 122 -5.70 -6.37 -8.88
C GLU A 122 -4.64 -6.19 -9.99
N ASN A 123 -4.86 -5.23 -10.89
CA ASN A 123 -3.92 -4.90 -11.96
C ASN A 123 -2.70 -4.13 -11.42
N LEU A 124 -2.92 -3.25 -10.44
CA LEU A 124 -1.85 -2.52 -9.78
C LEU A 124 -0.87 -3.45 -9.05
N ALA A 125 -1.34 -4.55 -8.47
CA ALA A 125 -0.51 -5.54 -7.79
C ALA A 125 0.57 -6.14 -8.69
N VAL A 126 0.32 -6.22 -10.00
CA VAL A 126 1.28 -6.67 -11.01
C VAL A 126 2.14 -5.50 -11.51
N LEU A 127 1.52 -4.38 -11.85
CA LEU A 127 2.22 -3.21 -12.41
C LEU A 127 3.22 -2.58 -11.43
N ALA A 128 2.89 -2.53 -10.14
CA ALA A 128 3.72 -1.93 -9.10
C ALA A 128 4.53 -2.94 -8.27
N HIS A 129 4.54 -4.22 -8.65
CA HIS A 129 5.15 -5.30 -7.86
C HIS A 129 6.64 -5.02 -7.52
N GLN A 130 7.45 -4.55 -8.49
CA GLN A 130 8.84 -4.13 -8.30
C GLN A 130 8.98 -3.01 -7.27
N ARG A 131 8.21 -1.93 -7.41
CA ARG A 131 8.24 -0.79 -6.48
C ARG A 131 7.81 -1.20 -5.06
N MET A 132 6.91 -2.17 -4.95
CA MET A 132 6.46 -2.70 -3.66
C MET A 132 7.42 -3.74 -3.07
N GLY A 133 8.45 -4.17 -3.79
CA GLY A 133 9.34 -5.26 -3.37
C GLY A 133 8.64 -6.62 -3.30
N MET A 134 7.61 -6.82 -4.12
CA MET A 134 6.76 -8.01 -4.12
C MET A 134 7.08 -8.88 -5.34
N PRO A 135 7.63 -10.09 -5.18
CA PRO A 135 7.83 -11.00 -6.30
C PRO A 135 6.52 -11.32 -7.03
N LEU A 136 6.54 -11.27 -8.36
CA LEU A 136 5.40 -11.66 -9.20
C LEU A 136 5.51 -13.15 -9.53
N ARG A 137 4.62 -13.93 -8.94
CA ARG A 137 4.52 -15.38 -9.08
C ARG A 137 3.49 -15.72 -10.15
N VAL A 138 3.94 -16.40 -11.21
CA VAL A 138 3.09 -16.72 -12.36
C VAL A 138 2.73 -18.20 -12.37
N PHE A 139 1.46 -18.48 -12.64
CA PHE A 139 0.89 -19.81 -12.63
C PHE A 139 0.15 -20.11 -13.93
N ALA A 140 0.28 -21.31 -14.46
CA ALA A 140 -0.67 -21.83 -15.43
C ALA A 140 -1.83 -22.52 -14.70
N PHE A 141 -3.05 -22.02 -14.88
CA PHE A 141 -4.26 -22.50 -14.23
C PHE A 141 -5.04 -23.44 -15.16
N ARG A 142 -5.49 -24.58 -14.61
CA ARG A 142 -6.38 -25.53 -15.30
C ARG A 142 -7.26 -26.26 -14.29
N SER A 143 -8.58 -26.18 -14.46
CA SER A 143 -9.55 -27.00 -13.69
C SER A 143 -9.35 -27.00 -12.17
N GLY A 144 -8.97 -25.86 -11.57
CA GLY A 144 -8.75 -25.75 -10.12
C GLY A 144 -7.32 -26.04 -9.66
N GLU A 145 -6.46 -26.55 -10.55
CA GLU A 145 -5.03 -26.77 -10.32
C GLU A 145 -4.20 -25.62 -10.93
N CYS A 146 -3.06 -25.31 -10.32
CA CYS A 146 -2.12 -24.27 -10.73
C CYS A 146 -0.72 -24.87 -10.84
N LEU A 147 -0.15 -24.90 -12.04
CA LEU A 147 1.27 -25.19 -12.28
C LEU A 147 2.07 -23.90 -12.05
N TYR A 148 3.00 -23.92 -11.09
CA TYR A 148 3.86 -22.77 -10.85
C TYR A 148 4.93 -22.66 -11.94
N LEU A 149 4.90 -21.56 -12.70
CA LEU A 149 5.85 -21.34 -13.80
C LEU A 149 7.14 -20.71 -13.29
N GLY A 150 7.06 -19.86 -12.27
CA GLY A 150 8.23 -19.21 -11.70
C GLY A 150 8.00 -17.75 -11.33
N GLU A 151 9.10 -17.04 -11.10
CA GLU A 151 9.10 -15.62 -10.82
C GLU A 151 9.26 -14.82 -12.11
N PHE A 152 8.48 -13.77 -12.24
CA PHE A 152 8.48 -12.89 -13.39
C PHE A 152 8.67 -11.46 -12.92
N THR A 153 8.99 -10.60 -13.87
CA THR A 153 9.02 -9.17 -13.69
C THR A 153 8.25 -8.46 -14.78
N ILE A 154 7.73 -7.28 -14.50
CA ILE A 154 7.03 -6.45 -15.50
C ILE A 154 8.06 -5.77 -16.39
N ASP A 155 7.76 -5.66 -17.69
CA ASP A 155 8.53 -4.82 -18.60
C ASP A 155 8.38 -3.35 -18.16
N THR A 156 9.49 -2.71 -17.79
CA THR A 156 9.48 -1.35 -17.24
C THR A 156 9.26 -0.28 -18.31
N GLU A 157 9.65 -0.54 -19.55
CA GLU A 157 9.55 0.42 -20.65
C GLU A 157 8.14 0.40 -21.28
N TYR A 158 7.60 -0.81 -21.44
CA TYR A 158 6.29 -1.08 -22.01
C TYR A 158 5.51 -2.12 -21.18
N PRO A 159 5.01 -1.77 -19.98
CA PRO A 159 4.37 -2.74 -19.08
C PRO A 159 3.03 -3.29 -19.58
N VAL A 160 2.35 -2.54 -20.46
CA VAL A 160 1.08 -2.95 -21.07
C VAL A 160 1.18 -2.81 -22.59
N SER A 161 0.98 -3.92 -23.30
CA SER A 161 0.98 -3.97 -24.76
C SER A 161 -0.27 -3.34 -25.37
N CYS A 162 -1.45 -3.75 -24.89
CA CYS A 162 -2.74 -3.24 -25.33
C CYS A 162 -3.82 -3.45 -24.26
N TRP A 163 -4.99 -2.88 -24.51
CA TRP A 163 -6.21 -3.15 -23.74
C TRP A 163 -7.20 -3.87 -24.62
N GLU A 164 -7.61 -5.07 -24.20
CA GLU A 164 -8.54 -5.92 -24.94
C GLU A 164 -9.92 -5.90 -24.28
N LYS A 165 -10.97 -5.76 -25.08
CA LYS A 165 -12.34 -5.81 -24.58
C LYS A 165 -12.64 -7.22 -24.07
N SER A 166 -12.91 -7.36 -22.77
CA SER A 166 -13.03 -8.65 -22.08
C SER A 166 -14.46 -9.10 -21.79
N GLY A 167 -15.44 -8.22 -21.99
CA GLY A 167 -16.85 -8.54 -21.75
C GLY A 167 -17.68 -7.32 -21.41
N GLN A 168 -18.86 -7.55 -20.86
CA GLN A 168 -19.76 -6.51 -20.39
C GLN A 168 -20.25 -6.81 -18.99
N ARG A 169 -20.18 -5.82 -18.10
CA ARG A 169 -20.69 -5.89 -16.73
C ARG A 169 -22.08 -5.29 -16.67
N ASN A 170 -23.04 -6.02 -16.12
CA ASN A 170 -24.39 -5.50 -15.90
C ASN A 170 -24.37 -4.57 -14.67
N ILE A 171 -24.80 -3.33 -14.86
CA ILE A 171 -24.83 -2.29 -13.81
C ILE A 171 -26.27 -1.95 -13.39
N GLY A 172 -27.22 -2.86 -13.65
CA GLY A 172 -28.62 -2.73 -13.27
C GLY A 172 -29.54 -2.43 -14.45
N ARG A 173 -30.76 -1.97 -14.17
CA ARG A 173 -31.76 -1.61 -15.18
C ARG A 173 -32.07 -0.12 -15.11
N ALA A 174 -32.12 0.54 -16.27
CA ALA A 174 -32.64 1.89 -16.42
C ALA A 174 -33.86 1.84 -17.36
N PHE A 175 -35.01 2.37 -16.93
CA PHE A 175 -36.25 2.33 -17.70
C PHE A 175 -36.61 0.92 -18.23
N GLY A 176 -36.46 -0.11 -17.39
CA GLY A 176 -36.76 -1.50 -17.74
C GLY A 176 -35.72 -2.21 -18.62
N ARG A 177 -34.75 -1.49 -19.20
CA ARG A 177 -33.69 -2.07 -20.04
C ARG A 177 -32.42 -2.35 -19.23
N PRO A 178 -31.77 -3.52 -19.42
CA PRO A 178 -30.48 -3.81 -18.80
C PRO A 178 -29.43 -2.83 -19.31
N ARG A 179 -28.67 -2.25 -18.38
CA ARG A 179 -27.57 -1.34 -18.68
C ARG A 179 -26.28 -2.10 -18.45
N SER A 180 -25.48 -2.23 -19.50
CA SER A 180 -24.21 -2.93 -19.46
C SER A 180 -23.06 -1.99 -19.80
N ILE A 181 -21.96 -2.07 -19.06
CA ILE A 181 -20.73 -1.34 -19.35
C ILE A 181 -19.67 -2.30 -19.89
N ASP A 182 -18.92 -1.87 -20.90
CA ASP A 182 -17.80 -2.65 -21.43
C ASP A 182 -16.69 -2.76 -20.39
N THR A 183 -16.18 -3.98 -20.22
CA THR A 183 -14.98 -4.27 -19.43
C THR A 183 -13.78 -4.44 -20.35
N TRP A 184 -12.62 -4.01 -19.87
CA TRP A 184 -11.37 -4.03 -20.60
C TRP A 184 -10.28 -4.65 -19.75
N THR A 185 -9.47 -5.50 -20.34
CA THR A 185 -8.37 -6.21 -19.68
C THR A 185 -7.03 -5.72 -20.24
N PRO A 186 -6.07 -5.33 -19.39
CA PRO A 186 -4.73 -4.98 -19.85
C PRO A 186 -3.97 -6.25 -20.25
N MET A 187 -3.19 -6.17 -21.32
CA MET A 187 -2.24 -7.20 -21.71
C MET A 187 -0.86 -6.83 -21.18
N PHE A 188 -0.49 -7.39 -20.03
CA PHE A 188 0.80 -7.18 -19.38
C PHE A 188 1.94 -7.77 -20.19
N ARG A 189 3.08 -7.08 -20.24
CA ARG A 189 4.34 -7.59 -20.78
C ARG A 189 5.21 -7.99 -19.60
N VAL A 190 5.43 -9.29 -19.39
CA VAL A 190 6.22 -9.80 -18.28
C VAL A 190 7.39 -10.64 -18.80
N ARG A 191 8.54 -10.56 -18.14
CA ARG A 191 9.75 -11.35 -18.43
C ARG A 191 9.98 -12.33 -17.31
N GLN A 192 10.36 -13.55 -17.65
CA GLN A 192 10.67 -14.57 -16.66
C GLN A 192 12.04 -14.29 -16.05
N LEU A 193 12.12 -14.29 -14.71
CA LEU A 193 13.37 -14.19 -13.97
C LEU A 193 13.91 -15.59 -13.62
N THR A 194 13.04 -16.44 -13.07
CA THR A 194 13.37 -17.81 -12.66
C THR A 194 12.22 -18.75 -12.99
N GLY A 195 12.52 -20.04 -13.10
CA GLY A 195 11.53 -21.11 -13.16
C GLY A 195 11.55 -21.93 -14.46
N VAL A 196 10.42 -22.56 -14.76
CA VAL A 196 10.28 -23.45 -15.92
C VAL A 196 9.75 -22.67 -17.11
N ALA A 197 10.33 -22.91 -18.29
CA ALA A 197 9.84 -22.31 -19.53
C ALA A 197 8.36 -22.69 -19.70
N ALA A 198 7.49 -21.70 -19.89
CA ALA A 198 6.07 -21.98 -20.11
C ALA A 198 5.94 -22.73 -21.46
N PRO A 199 5.54 -24.01 -21.46
CA PRO A 199 5.57 -24.79 -22.69
C PRO A 199 4.48 -24.29 -23.62
N ALA A 200 4.85 -23.97 -24.86
CA ALA A 200 3.89 -23.85 -25.95
C ALA A 200 3.23 -25.24 -26.12
N GLY A 201 2.01 -25.41 -25.60
CA GLY A 201 1.32 -26.70 -25.56
C GLY A 201 1.39 -27.39 -24.20
N CYS A 202 0.68 -26.86 -23.21
CA CYS A 202 0.68 -27.27 -21.80
C CYS A 202 0.00 -28.62 -21.47
N HIS A 203 -0.28 -29.49 -22.45
CA HIS A 203 -1.02 -30.74 -22.19
C HIS A 203 -0.17 -31.83 -21.54
N ALA A 204 1.10 -31.98 -21.93
CA ALA A 204 2.00 -33.00 -21.38
C ALA A 204 2.61 -32.57 -20.05
N SER A 205 3.15 -31.35 -19.98
CA SER A 205 3.85 -30.83 -18.80
C SER A 205 2.96 -30.72 -17.55
N PHE A 206 1.66 -30.46 -17.71
CA PHE A 206 0.73 -30.40 -16.57
C PHE A 206 0.35 -31.81 -16.03
N ARG A 207 0.40 -32.84 -16.89
CA ARG A 207 0.12 -34.23 -16.48
C ARG A 207 1.32 -34.85 -15.77
N GLU A 208 2.52 -34.56 -16.27
CA GLU A 208 3.79 -35.12 -15.79
C GLU A 208 4.37 -34.36 -14.58
N ALA A 209 3.93 -33.11 -14.36
CA ALA A 209 4.40 -32.30 -13.24
C ALA A 209 4.06 -32.91 -11.86
N PRO A 210 4.98 -32.81 -10.88
CA PRO A 210 4.74 -33.27 -9.52
C PRO A 210 3.64 -32.45 -8.87
N ARG A 211 2.62 -33.13 -8.33
CA ARG A 211 1.58 -32.52 -7.52
C ARG A 211 2.03 -32.44 -6.08
N ILE A 212 2.06 -31.24 -5.54
CA ILE A 212 2.38 -31.01 -4.13
C ILE A 212 1.11 -30.54 -3.43
N SER A 213 0.90 -31.02 -2.20
CA SER A 213 -0.19 -30.53 -1.35
C SER A 213 0.37 -29.49 -0.41
N LEU A 214 -0.26 -28.32 -0.38
CA LEU A 214 0.08 -27.29 0.58
C LEU A 214 -0.78 -27.56 1.82
N ARG A 215 -0.17 -28.16 2.85
CA ARG A 215 -0.78 -28.38 4.16
C ARG A 215 -0.01 -27.61 5.22
N LEU A 216 -0.73 -27.01 6.16
CA LEU A 216 -0.17 -26.59 7.43
C LEU A 216 0.04 -27.86 8.27
N HIS A 217 1.27 -28.39 8.32
CA HIS A 217 1.62 -29.48 9.21
C HIS A 217 2.66 -28.99 10.23
N PRO A 218 2.36 -29.06 11.54
CA PRO A 218 3.37 -28.86 12.58
C PRO A 218 4.18 -30.16 12.67
N SER A 219 5.37 -30.20 12.07
CA SER A 219 6.29 -31.32 12.24
C SER A 219 7.57 -30.79 12.87
N GLY A 220 7.85 -31.23 14.10
CA GLY A 220 9.01 -30.81 14.86
C GLY A 220 10.31 -31.54 14.49
N ALA A 221 11.44 -30.89 14.73
CA ALA A 221 12.42 -31.25 15.77
C ALA A 221 13.55 -30.19 15.82
N HIS A 222 13.55 -29.35 16.87
CA HIS A 222 14.54 -28.30 17.23
C HIS A 222 14.71 -27.13 16.23
N PRO A 223 15.07 -25.88 16.60
CA PRO A 223 15.36 -25.23 17.89
C PRO A 223 14.30 -24.17 18.29
N ALA A 224 13.05 -24.33 17.83
CA ALA A 224 11.91 -23.46 18.14
C ALA A 224 11.59 -23.36 19.65
N ALA A 225 12.04 -24.33 20.45
CA ALA A 225 11.82 -24.35 21.88
C ALA A 225 12.39 -23.12 22.59
N LYS A 226 13.46 -22.48 22.10
CA LYS A 226 14.08 -21.33 22.79
C LYS A 226 13.33 -20.02 22.54
N ALA A 227 12.86 -19.78 21.32
CA ALA A 227 12.04 -18.61 20.98
C ALA A 227 10.63 -18.73 21.57
N VAL A 228 10.04 -19.93 21.53
CA VAL A 228 8.78 -20.25 22.21
C VAL A 228 8.94 -20.15 23.73
N HIS A 229 10.06 -20.57 24.31
CA HIS A 229 10.33 -20.38 25.74
C HIS A 229 10.44 -18.90 26.10
N THR A 230 11.12 -18.06 25.29
CA THR A 230 11.14 -16.61 25.50
C THR A 230 9.76 -15.98 25.39
N LEU A 231 8.93 -16.41 24.43
CA LEU A 231 7.55 -15.95 24.28
C LEU A 231 6.66 -16.41 25.45
N LEU A 232 6.80 -17.66 25.89
CA LEU A 232 6.13 -18.22 27.07
C LEU A 232 6.56 -17.52 28.37
N THR A 233 7.84 -17.14 28.50
CA THR A 233 8.33 -16.39 29.68
C THR A 233 7.76 -14.96 29.74
N VAL A 234 7.43 -14.40 28.58
CA VAL A 234 6.76 -13.08 28.47
C VAL A 234 5.27 -13.22 28.75
N LEU A 235 4.62 -14.28 28.24
CA LEU A 235 3.21 -14.60 28.51
C LEU A 235 2.95 -15.02 29.97
N GLU A 236 3.90 -15.71 30.62
CA GLU A 236 3.84 -16.04 32.06
C GLU A 236 3.90 -14.81 32.96
N LYS A 237 4.44 -13.68 32.45
CA LYS A 237 4.53 -12.42 33.18
C LYS A 237 3.32 -11.51 32.96
N ASP A 238 2.45 -11.83 32.01
CA ASP A 238 1.23 -11.06 31.72
C ASP A 238 0.06 -11.98 31.32
N PRO A 239 -0.72 -12.47 32.31
CA PRO A 239 -1.84 -13.39 32.08
C PRO A 239 -2.99 -12.79 31.26
N GLN A 240 -3.11 -11.46 31.20
CA GLN A 240 -4.16 -10.80 30.40
C GLN A 240 -3.80 -10.77 28.91
N ALA A 241 -2.52 -10.61 28.59
CA ALA A 241 -2.02 -10.79 27.22
C ALA A 241 -2.28 -12.22 26.72
N ALA A 242 -2.09 -13.25 27.55
CA ALA A 242 -2.33 -14.63 27.13
C ALA A 242 -3.80 -14.93 26.72
N VAL A 243 -4.78 -14.25 27.33
CA VAL A 243 -6.21 -14.47 27.05
C VAL A 243 -6.66 -13.77 25.76
N ALA A 244 -6.21 -12.52 25.53
CA ALA A 244 -6.52 -11.79 24.30
C ALA A 244 -5.86 -12.42 23.04
N TRP A 245 -4.81 -13.22 23.25
CA TRP A 245 -3.97 -13.75 22.16
C TRP A 245 -4.37 -15.18 21.74
N GLY A 246 -5.27 -15.84 22.49
CA GLY A 246 -5.73 -17.21 22.21
C GLY A 246 -6.63 -17.36 20.98
N GLU A 247 -7.12 -16.27 20.39
CA GLU A 247 -8.06 -16.30 19.25
C GLU A 247 -7.43 -15.92 17.89
N LEU A 248 -6.16 -15.53 17.85
CA LEU A 248 -5.48 -15.06 16.63
C LEU A 248 -4.57 -16.14 16.02
N ASP A 249 -4.84 -16.49 14.76
CA ASP A 249 -3.96 -17.30 13.88
C ASP A 249 -2.52 -16.72 13.89
N GLU A 250 -1.49 -17.54 14.12
CA GLU A 250 -0.11 -17.08 14.36
C GLU A 250 0.44 -16.24 13.18
N ALA A 251 -0.06 -16.45 11.96
CA ALA A 251 0.29 -15.64 10.79
C ALA A 251 -0.22 -14.19 10.89
N LYS A 252 -1.40 -13.98 11.49
CA LYS A 252 -1.94 -12.63 11.77
C LYS A 252 -1.14 -11.94 12.87
N LEU A 253 -0.67 -12.70 13.85
CA LEU A 253 0.22 -12.19 14.90
C LEU A 253 1.52 -11.67 14.29
N LEU A 254 2.20 -12.48 13.47
CA LEU A 254 3.45 -12.05 12.81
C LEU A 254 3.22 -10.85 11.88
N ALA A 255 2.18 -10.87 11.05
CA ALA A 255 1.87 -9.76 10.16
C ALA A 255 1.62 -8.46 10.94
N THR A 256 0.91 -8.53 12.07
CA THR A 256 0.71 -7.39 12.97
C THR A 256 2.03 -6.90 13.58
N LEU A 257 2.92 -7.79 14.01
CA LEU A 257 4.23 -7.43 14.55
C LEU A 257 5.14 -6.78 13.50
N VAL A 258 5.17 -7.30 12.26
CA VAL A 258 5.94 -6.71 11.15
C VAL A 258 5.39 -5.34 10.76
N GLN A 259 4.07 -5.20 10.64
CA GLN A 259 3.44 -3.90 10.36
C GLN A 259 3.71 -2.90 11.48
N ARG A 260 3.65 -3.33 12.75
CA ARG A 260 4.00 -2.51 13.90
C ARG A 260 5.46 -2.03 13.83
N ALA A 261 6.40 -2.93 13.58
CA ALA A 261 7.82 -2.60 13.49
C ALA A 261 8.09 -1.60 12.35
N ARG A 262 7.46 -1.80 11.18
CA ARG A 262 7.57 -0.87 10.06
C ARG A 262 7.00 0.50 10.38
N ARG A 263 5.78 0.55 10.95
CA ARG A 263 5.13 1.82 11.37
C ARG A 263 5.96 2.56 12.41
N GLN A 264 6.60 1.84 13.33
CA GLN A 264 7.49 2.44 14.32
C GLN A 264 8.73 3.04 13.64
N ALA A 265 9.39 2.31 12.75
CA ALA A 265 10.56 2.81 12.02
C ALA A 265 10.24 4.04 11.17
N ASP A 266 9.12 4.02 10.44
CA ASP A 266 8.64 5.17 9.66
C ASP A 266 8.36 6.39 10.58
N LEU A 267 7.80 6.16 11.77
CA LEU A 267 7.49 7.22 12.74
C LEU A 267 8.73 7.82 13.40
N ASP A 268 9.75 6.99 13.67
CA ASP A 268 11.03 7.44 14.20
C ASP A 268 11.79 8.29 13.16
N GLU A 269 11.71 7.94 11.87
CA GLU A 269 12.27 8.75 10.78
C GLU A 269 11.53 10.09 10.64
N LEU A 270 10.20 10.09 10.72
CA LEU A 270 9.41 11.33 10.72
C LEU A 270 9.76 12.23 11.92
N ARG A 271 9.93 11.65 13.12
CA ARG A 271 10.34 12.39 14.32
C ARG A 271 11.69 13.06 14.11
N ALA A 272 12.69 12.32 13.63
CA ALA A 272 14.02 12.87 13.35
C ALA A 272 13.98 14.00 12.30
N ALA A 273 13.15 13.87 11.26
CA ALA A 273 13.03 14.88 10.23
C ALA A 273 12.33 16.15 10.74
N VAL A 274 11.28 16.02 11.55
CA VAL A 274 10.53 17.14 12.13
C VAL A 274 11.38 17.93 13.13
N GLU A 275 12.24 17.23 13.89
CA GLU A 275 13.17 17.86 14.85
C GLU A 275 14.36 18.55 14.18
N ASN A 276 14.61 18.29 12.88
CA ASN A 276 15.66 18.96 12.12
C ASN A 276 15.21 20.35 11.65
N PRO A 277 15.83 21.46 12.14
CA PRO A 277 15.43 22.82 11.77
C PRO A 277 15.61 23.15 10.27
N GLU A 278 16.42 22.37 9.55
CA GLU A 278 16.69 22.54 8.12
C GLU A 278 15.72 21.75 7.23
N ALA A 279 14.86 20.91 7.80
CA ALA A 279 13.91 20.11 7.04
C ALA A 279 12.88 21.00 6.32
N ARG A 280 12.73 20.78 5.01
CA ARG A 280 11.78 21.53 4.19
C ARG A 280 10.43 20.83 4.12
N GLU A 281 9.40 21.58 3.76
CA GLU A 281 8.03 21.07 3.55
C GLU A 281 7.99 19.85 2.61
N GLY A 282 8.77 19.88 1.51
CA GLY A 282 8.85 18.76 0.57
C GLY A 282 9.52 17.50 1.13
N ASP A 283 10.41 17.62 2.12
CA ASP A 283 11.03 16.47 2.77
C ASP A 283 10.01 15.79 3.68
N LEU A 284 9.29 16.58 4.48
CA LEU A 284 8.21 16.10 5.35
C LEU A 284 7.06 15.49 4.53
N GLN A 285 6.72 16.07 3.38
CA GLN A 285 5.72 15.53 2.46
C GLN A 285 6.07 14.11 1.99
N LYS A 286 7.32 13.86 1.58
CA LYS A 286 7.77 12.52 1.13
C LYS A 286 7.65 11.47 2.25
N LEU A 287 7.88 11.86 3.50
CA LEU A 287 7.75 10.99 4.66
C LEU A 287 6.26 10.68 4.93
N VAL A 288 5.43 11.71 5.00
CA VAL A 288 4.00 11.58 5.34
C VAL A 288 3.21 10.84 4.25
N GLU A 289 3.57 10.96 2.97
CA GLU A 289 2.89 10.27 1.86
C GLU A 289 2.90 8.74 1.96
N ARG A 290 3.95 8.15 2.55
CA ARG A 290 4.01 6.69 2.79
C ARG A 290 3.34 6.28 4.12
N MET A 291 2.92 7.25 4.94
CA MET A 291 2.41 7.05 6.30
C MET A 291 0.98 7.56 6.50
N THR A 292 0.09 7.39 5.52
CA THR A 292 -1.28 7.94 5.59
C THR A 292 -2.11 7.46 6.81
N TRP A 293 -1.68 6.38 7.47
CA TRP A 293 -2.28 5.85 8.70
C TRP A 293 -2.15 6.78 9.92
N ILE A 294 -1.21 7.73 9.93
CA ILE A 294 -0.97 8.63 11.08
C ILE A 294 -2.14 9.59 11.36
N PHE A 295 -3.06 9.76 10.40
CA PHE A 295 -4.23 10.61 10.54
C PHE A 295 -5.43 9.92 11.23
N GLY A 296 -5.24 8.72 11.79
CA GLY A 296 -6.22 8.06 12.69
C GLY A 296 -7.50 7.55 12.03
N GLY A 297 -7.61 7.61 10.71
CA GLY A 297 -8.75 7.09 9.94
C GLY A 297 -8.37 5.87 9.11
N GLU A 298 -9.34 4.99 8.85
CA GLU A 298 -9.22 4.06 7.73
C GLU A 298 -9.27 4.87 6.44
N PHE A 299 -8.19 4.83 5.67
CA PHE A 299 -8.13 5.40 4.34
C PHE A 299 -7.90 4.27 3.34
N LEU A 300 -8.51 4.39 2.17
CA LEU A 300 -8.31 3.43 1.10
C LEU A 300 -6.84 3.48 0.66
N PRO A 301 -6.10 2.35 0.70
CA PRO A 301 -4.69 2.31 0.33
C PRO A 301 -4.45 2.86 -1.09
N GLY A 302 -3.40 3.64 -1.28
CA GLY A 302 -3.04 4.19 -2.59
C GLY A 302 -3.95 5.30 -3.12
N THR A 303 -4.84 5.85 -2.28
CA THR A 303 -5.72 6.96 -2.69
C THR A 303 -5.13 8.35 -2.50
N ALA A 304 -3.90 8.47 -1.97
CA ALA A 304 -3.13 9.70 -1.91
C ALA A 304 -2.94 10.28 -3.32
N ARG A 305 -3.87 11.16 -3.73
CA ARG A 305 -3.90 11.79 -5.06
C ARG A 305 -3.48 13.25 -4.93
N ARG A 306 -2.48 13.70 -5.68
CA ARG A 306 -2.09 15.13 -5.73
C ARG A 306 -2.96 15.98 -6.67
N ASN A 307 -3.78 15.37 -7.54
CA ASN A 307 -4.44 16.05 -8.66
C ASN A 307 -5.97 15.98 -8.59
N LEU A 308 -6.60 16.59 -7.58
CA LEU A 308 -8.06 16.68 -7.52
C LEU A 308 -8.63 17.99 -8.10
N THR A 309 -7.83 19.05 -8.20
CA THR A 309 -8.22 20.30 -8.86
C THR A 309 -7.17 20.73 -9.90
N VAL A 310 -7.61 21.49 -10.90
CA VAL A 310 -6.85 21.83 -12.12
C VAL A 310 -5.72 22.86 -11.86
N HIS A 311 -5.70 23.52 -10.70
CA HIS A 311 -4.79 24.67 -10.46
C HIS A 311 -4.02 24.63 -9.14
N ASP A 312 -4.57 24.07 -8.06
CA ASP A 312 -3.86 23.96 -6.78
C ASP A 312 -3.77 22.48 -6.35
N GLN A 313 -2.59 21.98 -6.00
CA GLN A 313 -2.41 20.59 -5.56
C GLN A 313 -2.45 20.51 -4.04
N VAL A 314 -3.49 19.87 -3.49
CA VAL A 314 -3.49 19.45 -2.09
C VAL A 314 -2.33 18.46 -1.87
N ASP A 315 -1.54 18.64 -0.81
CA ASP A 315 -0.35 17.82 -0.56
C ASP A 315 -0.67 16.33 -0.47
N LEU A 316 -1.74 15.97 0.25
CA LEU A 316 -2.31 14.63 0.22
C LEU A 316 -3.82 14.68 0.16
N ALA A 317 -4.41 13.97 -0.81
CA ALA A 317 -5.84 13.71 -0.81
C ALA A 317 -6.13 12.26 -0.41
N LEU A 318 -6.79 12.04 0.71
CA LEU A 318 -7.10 10.71 1.25
C LEU A 318 -8.58 10.41 1.08
N LEU A 319 -8.93 9.19 0.64
CA LEU A 319 -10.32 8.76 0.50
C LEU A 319 -10.69 7.79 1.62
N ARG A 320 -11.73 8.12 2.38
CA ARG A 320 -12.27 7.23 3.42
C ARG A 320 -13.16 6.14 2.80
N PRO A 321 -13.35 4.99 3.48
CA PRO A 321 -14.24 3.91 3.02
C PRO A 321 -15.68 4.36 2.72
N ASP A 322 -16.17 5.40 3.38
CA ASP A 322 -17.50 5.98 3.14
C ASP A 322 -17.56 6.88 1.90
N GLY A 323 -16.45 6.98 1.14
CA GLY A 323 -16.33 7.83 -0.05
C GLY A 323 -16.06 9.31 0.26
N THR A 324 -15.90 9.68 1.53
CA THR A 324 -15.59 11.06 1.91
C THR A 324 -14.13 11.40 1.66
N LEU A 325 -13.90 12.53 1.00
CA LEU A 325 -12.58 13.08 0.75
C LEU A 325 -12.01 13.78 2.00
N HIS A 326 -10.76 13.50 2.34
CA HIS A 326 -10.03 14.17 3.40
C HIS A 326 -8.67 14.63 2.86
N GLY A 327 -8.51 15.93 2.66
CA GLY A 327 -7.23 16.50 2.25
C GLY A 327 -6.33 16.79 3.44
N VAL A 328 -5.03 16.85 3.18
CA VAL A 328 -4.00 17.24 4.12
C VAL A 328 -3.15 18.31 3.46
N GLU A 329 -2.98 19.42 4.15
CA GLU A 329 -2.04 20.48 3.80
C GLU A 329 -0.86 20.40 4.77
N LEU A 330 0.34 20.22 4.25
CA LEU A 330 1.55 20.13 5.04
C LEU A 330 2.30 21.45 4.99
N LYS A 331 2.84 21.88 6.12
CA LYS A 331 3.75 23.02 6.21
C LYS A 331 5.03 22.62 6.93
N GLN A 332 6.02 23.49 6.93
CA GLN A 332 7.27 23.24 7.64
C GLN A 332 7.06 23.03 9.15
N ALA A 333 7.93 22.22 9.77
CA ALA A 333 7.95 22.00 11.21
C ALA A 333 8.58 23.19 11.97
N HIS A 334 9.64 23.78 11.42
CA HIS A 334 10.37 24.88 12.07
C HIS A 334 9.64 26.23 11.88
N ILE A 335 8.86 26.63 12.88
CA ILE A 335 8.13 27.91 12.90
C ILE A 335 8.23 28.58 14.27
N ASN A 336 9.12 29.57 14.38
CA ASN A 336 9.39 30.27 15.64
C ASN A 336 8.18 31.03 16.21
N ARG A 337 7.27 31.45 15.32
CA ARG A 337 6.08 32.24 15.64
C ARG A 337 4.80 31.46 15.34
N LEU A 338 4.77 30.16 15.63
CA LEU A 338 3.58 29.31 15.45
C LEU A 338 2.40 29.85 16.26
N VAL A 339 2.67 30.24 17.50
CA VAL A 339 1.78 30.98 18.41
C VAL A 339 2.56 32.19 18.94
N ILE A 340 1.88 33.31 19.13
CA ILE A 340 2.49 34.55 19.62
C ILE A 340 1.73 35.04 20.85
N ARG A 341 2.46 35.62 21.81
CA ARG A 341 1.85 36.36 22.92
C ARG A 341 1.33 37.69 22.40
N GLN A 342 0.04 37.94 22.56
CA GLN A 342 -0.58 39.24 22.32
C GLN A 342 -1.21 39.74 23.62
N ARG A 343 -0.56 40.74 24.25
CA ARG A 343 -0.92 41.21 25.60
C ARG A 343 -0.91 40.03 26.58
N ASN A 344 -2.07 39.66 27.13
CA ASN A 344 -2.23 38.58 28.10
C ASN A 344 -2.73 37.27 27.48
N HIS A 345 -2.88 37.19 26.15
CA HIS A 345 -3.45 36.02 25.48
C HIS A 345 -2.47 35.43 24.46
N ALA A 346 -2.48 34.11 24.33
CA ALA A 346 -1.79 33.41 23.26
C ALA A 346 -2.72 33.36 22.04
N ILE A 347 -2.20 33.72 20.86
CA ILE A 347 -2.95 33.66 19.59
C ILE A 347 -2.12 32.95 18.53
N VAL A 348 -2.79 32.29 17.58
CA VAL A 348 -2.10 31.65 16.45
C VAL A 348 -1.34 32.68 15.60
N GLY A 349 -0.18 32.28 15.10
CA GLY A 349 0.67 33.11 14.25
C GLY A 349 0.11 33.31 12.85
N ALA A 350 0.73 34.24 12.10
CA ALA A 350 0.36 34.52 10.71
C ALA A 350 0.44 33.27 9.81
N LYS A 351 1.47 32.43 9.99
CA LYS A 351 1.67 31.21 9.19
C LYS A 351 0.54 30.19 9.36
N VAL A 352 -0.05 30.10 10.55
CA VAL A 352 -1.22 29.24 10.80
C VAL A 352 -2.44 29.78 10.04
N ASN A 353 -2.72 31.08 10.13
CA ASN A 353 -3.82 31.71 9.38
C ASN A 353 -3.63 31.56 7.85
N GLU A 354 -2.42 31.74 7.34
CA GLU A 354 -2.09 31.54 5.92
C GLU A 354 -2.40 30.11 5.47
N ALA A 355 -1.94 29.10 6.22
CA ALA A 355 -2.17 27.69 5.88
C ALA A 355 -3.66 27.30 5.96
N VAL A 356 -4.39 27.83 6.93
CA VAL A 356 -5.84 27.62 7.07
C VAL A 356 -6.60 28.29 5.92
N GLY A 357 -6.22 29.51 5.54
CA GLY A 357 -6.76 30.20 4.38
C GLY A 357 -6.52 29.42 3.08
N GLN A 358 -5.34 28.80 2.94
CA GLN A 358 -5.03 27.91 1.83
C GLN A 358 -5.95 26.67 1.83
N ALA A 359 -6.13 26.00 2.97
CA ALA A 359 -7.05 24.87 3.10
C ALA A 359 -8.53 25.25 2.80
N MET A 360 -8.96 26.45 3.21
CA MET A 360 -10.29 26.96 2.87
C MET A 360 -10.46 27.20 1.38
N ASN A 361 -9.44 27.74 0.70
CA ASN A 361 -9.46 27.93 -0.75
C ASN A 361 -9.59 26.60 -1.48
N TYR A 362 -8.89 25.55 -1.03
CA TYR A 362 -9.05 24.20 -1.56
C TYR A 362 -10.47 23.67 -1.42
N LEU A 363 -11.06 23.78 -0.22
CA LEU A 363 -12.43 23.33 0.02
C LEU A 363 -13.44 24.08 -0.87
N ARG A 364 -13.26 25.40 -1.03
CA ARG A 364 -14.07 26.21 -1.95
C ARG A 364 -13.93 25.71 -3.39
N GLU A 365 -12.71 25.46 -3.86
CA GLU A 365 -12.50 24.93 -5.22
C GLU A 365 -13.15 23.56 -5.42
N LEU A 366 -13.05 22.66 -4.44
CA LEU A 366 -13.67 21.34 -4.48
C LEU A 366 -15.20 21.45 -4.56
N ASP A 367 -15.80 22.41 -3.85
CA ASP A 367 -17.23 22.66 -3.89
C ASP A 367 -17.67 23.24 -5.25
N GLU A 368 -16.93 24.21 -5.78
CA GLU A 368 -17.19 24.86 -7.08
C GLU A 368 -17.05 23.87 -8.25
N LYS A 369 -16.03 23.00 -8.22
CA LYS A 369 -15.75 22.00 -9.26
C LYS A 369 -16.44 20.66 -9.02
N ARG A 370 -17.29 20.56 -7.99
CA ARG A 370 -17.94 19.31 -7.56
C ARG A 370 -18.62 18.52 -8.69
N PRO A 371 -19.44 19.12 -9.59
CA PRO A 371 -20.09 18.35 -10.65
C PRO A 371 -19.08 17.64 -11.56
N GLN A 372 -17.99 18.32 -11.89
CA GLN A 372 -16.92 17.78 -12.73
C GLN A 372 -16.17 16.66 -12.00
N ILE A 373 -15.77 16.90 -10.74
CA ILE A 373 -15.06 15.90 -9.92
C ILE A 373 -15.89 14.63 -9.73
N LEU A 374 -17.21 14.78 -9.52
CA LEU A 374 -18.12 13.65 -9.36
C LEU A 374 -18.25 12.84 -10.65
N VAL A 375 -18.32 13.49 -11.81
CA VAL A 375 -18.40 12.80 -13.11
C VAL A 375 -17.09 12.10 -13.46
N ASP A 376 -15.96 12.78 -13.29
CA ASP A 376 -14.66 12.31 -13.74
C ASP A 376 -14.07 11.25 -12.79
N LEU A 377 -14.25 11.44 -11.48
CA LEU A 377 -13.58 10.64 -10.45
C LEU A 377 -14.54 9.81 -9.60
N GLY A 378 -15.86 10.03 -9.69
CA GLY A 378 -16.83 9.35 -8.84
C GLY A 378 -16.76 9.76 -7.36
N ILE A 379 -16.08 10.88 -7.05
CA ILE A 379 -15.86 11.35 -5.68
C ILE A 379 -16.82 12.50 -5.39
N ASP A 380 -17.59 12.37 -4.31
CA ASP A 380 -18.48 13.43 -3.85
C ASP A 380 -17.78 14.33 -2.82
N CYS A 381 -17.45 15.55 -3.24
CA CYS A 381 -16.67 16.48 -2.42
C CYS A 381 -17.51 17.28 -1.40
N ARG A 382 -18.84 17.14 -1.34
CA ARG A 382 -19.69 17.95 -0.40
C ARG A 382 -19.28 17.79 1.06
N ARG A 383 -18.75 16.62 1.43
CA ARG A 383 -18.30 16.30 2.79
C ARG A 383 -16.78 16.40 2.94
N ALA A 384 -16.09 16.98 1.95
CA ALA A 384 -14.64 17.10 2.00
C ALA A 384 -14.20 17.89 3.23
N SER A 385 -13.13 17.43 3.88
CA SER A 385 -12.50 18.08 5.03
C SER A 385 -10.99 18.17 4.81
N MET A 386 -10.31 19.05 5.54
CA MET A 386 -8.87 19.26 5.46
C MET A 386 -8.23 19.15 6.84
N THR A 387 -7.03 18.58 6.91
CA THR A 387 -6.14 18.71 8.07
C THR A 387 -4.92 19.54 7.67
N VAL A 388 -4.64 20.60 8.41
CA VAL A 388 -3.39 21.37 8.28
C VAL A 388 -2.41 20.84 9.30
N VAL A 389 -1.28 20.28 8.83
CA VAL A 389 -0.17 19.89 9.69
C VAL A 389 0.90 20.97 9.62
N ILE A 390 1.10 21.70 10.71
CA ILE A 390 1.97 22.88 10.70
C ILE A 390 2.71 23.05 12.02
N GLY A 391 4.02 23.26 11.92
CA GLY A 391 4.86 23.58 13.07
C GLY A 391 5.09 22.41 14.02
N HIS A 392 6.06 22.61 14.91
CA HIS A 392 6.35 21.75 16.04
C HIS A 392 6.47 22.64 17.28
N THR A 393 5.78 22.28 18.37
CA THR A 393 5.67 23.14 19.57
C THR A 393 7.03 23.50 20.16
N GLY A 394 8.00 22.58 20.09
CA GLY A 394 9.38 22.79 20.56
C GLY A 394 10.18 23.89 19.85
N PHE A 395 9.73 24.41 18.69
CA PHE A 395 10.38 25.53 18.02
C PHE A 395 9.79 26.90 18.36
N VAL A 396 8.75 26.98 19.20
CA VAL A 396 8.12 28.26 19.53
C VAL A 396 9.03 29.08 20.45
N THR A 397 9.45 30.28 20.00
CA THR A 397 10.39 31.13 20.75
C THR A 397 9.77 32.45 21.25
N THR A 398 8.44 32.53 21.33
CA THR A 398 7.69 33.78 21.55
C THR A 398 7.30 34.03 23.01
N GLY A 399 7.88 33.30 23.97
CA GLY A 399 7.54 33.41 25.39
C GLY A 399 6.14 32.85 25.71
N VAL A 400 5.69 31.85 24.94
CA VAL A 400 4.45 31.11 25.15
C VAL A 400 4.83 29.70 25.59
N GLU A 401 4.25 29.22 26.68
CA GLU A 401 4.53 27.87 27.20
C GLU A 401 3.89 26.80 26.30
N PRO A 402 4.44 25.57 26.21
CA PRO A 402 3.91 24.53 25.33
C PRO A 402 2.40 24.24 25.52
N GLY A 403 1.92 24.23 26.77
CA GLY A 403 0.50 24.03 27.05
C GLY A 403 -0.41 25.16 26.54
N GLU A 404 0.09 26.39 26.51
CA GLU A 404 -0.62 27.54 25.95
C GLU A 404 -0.61 27.54 24.41
N VAL A 405 0.41 26.93 23.79
CA VAL A 405 0.45 26.71 22.33
C VAL A 405 -0.69 25.79 21.91
N ASP A 406 -0.85 24.65 22.61
CA ASP A 406 -1.93 23.70 22.35
C ASP A 406 -3.31 24.34 22.57
N GLU A 407 -3.48 25.10 23.65
CA GLU A 407 -4.74 25.78 23.97
C GLU A 407 -5.10 26.84 22.91
N ALA A 408 -4.12 27.63 22.45
CA ALA A 408 -4.34 28.63 21.41
C ALA A 408 -4.76 28.00 20.08
N ILE A 409 -4.10 26.90 19.67
CA ILE A 409 -4.46 26.15 18.46
C ILE A 409 -5.85 25.54 18.61
N ARG A 410 -6.15 24.90 19.75
CA ARG A 410 -7.47 24.28 20.00
C ARG A 410 -8.60 25.29 20.01
N THR A 411 -8.37 26.46 20.61
CA THR A 411 -9.35 27.56 20.63
C THR A 411 -9.63 28.04 19.21
N TYR A 412 -8.58 28.24 18.41
CA TYR A 412 -8.71 28.65 17.02
C TYR A 412 -9.42 27.58 16.17
N ASP A 413 -9.05 26.30 16.34
CA ASP A 413 -9.64 25.15 15.65
C ASP A 413 -11.13 24.97 15.97
N SER A 414 -11.58 25.34 17.18
CA SER A 414 -12.99 25.25 17.60
C SER A 414 -13.95 26.11 16.75
N HIS A 415 -13.43 27.09 16.01
CA HIS A 415 -14.19 27.94 15.10
C HIS A 415 -14.20 27.43 13.64
N LEU A 416 -13.47 26.34 13.34
CA LEU A 416 -13.34 25.77 12.00
C LEU A 416 -14.23 24.53 11.87
N THR A 417 -15.04 24.46 10.81
CA THR A 417 -16.02 23.35 10.63
C THR A 417 -15.52 22.22 9.73
N ARG A 418 -14.68 22.53 8.72
CA ARG A 418 -14.18 21.57 7.71
C ARG A 418 -12.66 21.53 7.62
N VAL A 419 -11.98 22.36 8.42
CA VAL A 419 -10.51 22.41 8.53
C VAL A 419 -10.19 22.06 9.97
N SER A 420 -9.22 21.18 10.16
CA SER A 420 -8.64 20.87 11.47
C SER A 420 -7.16 21.19 11.45
N ILE A 421 -6.59 21.58 12.58
CA ILE A 421 -5.17 21.93 12.69
C ILE A 421 -4.48 20.99 13.68
N THR A 422 -3.29 20.53 13.30
CA THR A 422 -2.42 19.77 14.20
C THR A 422 -0.96 20.15 14.00
N THR A 423 -0.15 20.01 15.04
CA THR A 423 1.30 20.16 14.96
C THR A 423 1.95 18.79 14.74
N TYR A 424 3.19 18.76 14.23
CA TYR A 424 3.86 17.48 13.96
C TYR A 424 4.08 16.65 15.22
N ASP A 425 4.43 17.26 16.35
CA ASP A 425 4.57 16.57 17.63
C ASP A 425 3.26 15.90 18.06
N ARG A 426 2.14 16.61 17.97
CA ARG A 426 0.82 16.05 18.32
C ARG A 426 0.39 14.96 17.35
N LEU A 427 0.66 15.12 16.06
CA LEU A 427 0.41 14.09 15.05
C LEU A 427 1.23 12.81 15.33
N ILE A 428 2.52 12.96 15.63
CA ILE A 428 3.42 11.85 15.97
C ILE A 428 2.99 11.17 17.27
N GLU A 429 2.66 11.93 18.31
CA GLU A 429 2.17 11.38 19.58
C GLU A 429 0.85 10.61 19.41
N ASN A 430 -0.07 11.11 18.58
CA ASN A 430 -1.33 10.41 18.29
C ASN A 430 -1.10 9.12 17.49
N ALA A 431 -0.18 9.15 16.52
CA ALA A 431 0.24 7.98 15.77
C ALA A 431 0.93 6.94 16.69
N GLN A 432 1.81 7.38 17.59
CA GLN A 432 2.47 6.54 18.59
C GLN A 432 1.46 5.87 19.52
N ARG A 433 0.49 6.63 20.05
CA ARG A 433 -0.63 6.08 20.84
C ARG A 433 -1.43 5.05 20.06
N THR A 434 -1.63 5.26 18.76
CA THR A 434 -2.33 4.29 17.90
C THR A 434 -1.53 2.99 17.75
N ILE A 435 -0.20 3.06 17.56
CA ILE A 435 0.69 1.89 17.55
C ILE A 435 0.61 1.13 18.88
N GLU A 436 0.66 1.85 20.00
CA GLU A 436 0.60 1.28 21.35
C GLU A 436 -0.74 0.60 21.61
N LEU A 437 -1.86 1.28 21.32
CA LEU A 437 -3.20 0.73 21.46
C LEU A 437 -3.42 -0.51 20.58
N THR A 438 -2.90 -0.51 19.35
CA THR A 438 -2.97 -1.70 18.46
C THR A 438 -2.17 -2.89 19.01
N GLY A 439 -1.21 -2.66 19.91
CA GLY A 439 -0.51 -3.70 20.65
C GLY A 439 -1.11 -4.05 22.02
N SER A 440 -2.12 -3.32 22.49
CA SER A 440 -2.61 -3.34 23.88
C SER A 440 -4.12 -3.64 24.02
N VAL A 441 -4.84 -3.96 22.94
CA VAL A 441 -6.31 -3.98 22.91
C VAL A 441 -6.78 -5.15 22.03
N GLN A 442 -7.77 -5.98 22.38
CA GLN A 442 -8.60 -6.18 23.58
C GLN A 442 -9.18 -7.60 23.50
#